data_AF-A0A8C9AGC1-F1
#
_entry.id   AF-A0A8C9AGC1-F1
#
_cell.length_a   1.000
_cell.length_b   1.000
_cell.length_c   1.000
_cell.angle_alpha   90.00
_cell.angle_beta   90.00
_cell.angle_gamma   90.00
#
_symmetry.space_group_name_H-M   'P 1'
#
loop_
_entity.id
_entity.type
_entity.pdbx_description
1 polymer ?
#
loop_
_entity_poly.entity_id
_entity_poly.type
_entity_poly.pdbx_seq_one_letter_code
_entity_poly.pdbx_strand_id
1 'polypeptide(L)'
;MASGTREPSLARRCGESAGGATRKDKVVVLGSGCTGRSALTVQFVMGSFIQKYDPTIGDFYRMDTEVDSSPSVLEILDTAGTDRKQPCGM
;
A
#
# COMPACT_ATOMS: atom_id res chain seq x y z
N MET A 1 3.53 -37.95 0.11
CA MET A 1 3.13 -36.82 0.98
C MET A 1 3.70 -35.57 0.37
N ALA A 2 2.90 -34.80 -0.37
CA ALA A 2 3.37 -33.59 -1.05
C ALA A 2 3.39 -32.43 -0.04
N SER A 3 4.59 -31.95 0.30
CA SER A 3 4.77 -30.73 1.09
C SER A 3 4.63 -29.55 0.13
N GLY A 4 3.42 -29.00 0.04
CA GLY A 4 3.13 -27.83 -0.76
C GLY A 4 3.58 -26.57 -0.03
N THR A 5 4.68 -25.96 -0.50
CA THR A 5 5.01 -24.58 -0.17
C THR A 5 3.91 -23.68 -0.74
N ARG A 6 3.08 -23.10 0.12
CA ARG A 6 2.09 -22.09 -0.28
C ARG A 6 2.84 -20.81 -0.61
N GLU A 7 3.09 -20.61 -1.89
CA GLU A 7 3.44 -19.32 -2.49
C GLU A 7 2.44 -18.25 -2.00
N PRO A 8 2.88 -17.06 -1.56
CA PRO A 8 1.96 -15.98 -1.24
C PRO A 8 1.31 -15.53 -2.55
N SER A 9 0.06 -15.95 -2.74
CA SER A 9 -0.79 -15.68 -3.89
C SER A 9 -1.23 -14.21 -4.03
N LEU A 10 -0.41 -13.23 -3.65
CA LEU A 10 -0.85 -11.85 -3.44
C LEU A 10 -0.93 -10.99 -4.71
N ALA A 11 -0.59 -11.55 -5.88
CA ALA A 11 -0.97 -10.98 -7.16
C ALA A 11 -1.87 -12.02 -7.86
N ARG A 12 -3.09 -12.22 -7.36
CA ARG A 12 -4.11 -12.93 -8.13
C ARG A 12 -4.28 -12.14 -9.43
N ARG A 13 -3.92 -12.78 -10.55
CA ARG A 13 -4.09 -12.22 -11.89
C ARG A 13 -5.52 -11.72 -12.01
N CYS A 14 -5.66 -10.43 -12.26
CA CYS A 14 -6.93 -9.82 -12.66
C CYS A 14 -7.51 -10.68 -13.78
N GLY A 15 -8.64 -11.35 -13.52
CA GLY A 15 -9.41 -11.97 -14.57
C GLY A 15 -9.92 -10.87 -15.51
N GLU A 16 -9.81 -11.09 -16.81
CA GLU A 16 -10.34 -10.21 -17.85
C GLU A 16 -11.88 -10.14 -17.70
N SER A 17 -12.38 -9.15 -16.94
CA SER A 17 -13.80 -8.86 -16.88
C SER A 17 -14.15 -7.85 -17.97
N ALA A 18 -14.95 -8.30 -18.93
CA ALA A 18 -15.39 -7.55 -20.08
C ALA A 18 -16.13 -6.26 -19.69
N GLY A 19 -15.63 -5.12 -20.15
CA GLY A 19 -16.44 -3.93 -20.43
C GLY A 19 -17.03 -3.13 -19.26
N GLY A 20 -16.61 -3.36 -18.01
CA GLY A 20 -17.01 -2.55 -16.85
C GLY A 20 -15.99 -1.45 -16.55
N ALA A 21 -16.43 -0.23 -16.25
CA ALA A 21 -15.55 0.84 -15.80
C ALA A 21 -14.75 0.39 -14.57
N THR A 22 -13.42 0.37 -14.66
CA THR A 22 -12.54 -0.02 -13.56
C THR A 22 -12.73 0.97 -12.41
N ARG A 23 -13.06 0.46 -11.22
CA ARG A 23 -13.29 1.30 -10.03
C ARG A 23 -11.98 2.01 -9.67
N LYS A 24 -12.06 3.28 -9.29
CA LYS A 24 -10.92 4.07 -8.83
C LYS A 24 -11.18 4.55 -7.41
N ASP A 25 -10.28 4.19 -6.51
CA ASP A 25 -10.39 4.45 -5.09
C ASP A 25 -9.23 5.28 -4.59
N LYS A 26 -9.54 6.37 -3.90
CA LYS A 26 -8.55 7.29 -3.33
C LYS A 26 -8.49 7.11 -1.82
N VAL A 27 -7.32 6.79 -1.32
CA VAL A 27 -7.04 6.57 0.10
C VAL A 27 -6.01 7.58 0.56
N VAL A 28 -6.24 8.21 1.71
CA VAL A 28 -5.28 9.12 2.33
C VAL A 28 -4.89 8.56 3.68
N VAL A 29 -3.59 8.38 3.90
CA VAL A 29 -3.06 7.82 5.14
C VAL A 29 -2.63 8.95 6.05
N LEU A 30 -3.41 9.17 7.13
CA LEU A 30 -3.21 10.23 8.12
C LEU A 30 -2.84 9.63 9.48
N GLY A 31 -2.08 10.38 10.28
CA GLY A 31 -1.73 10.03 11.66
C GLY A 31 -0.56 10.86 12.18
N SER A 32 -0.21 10.67 13.45
CA SER A 32 0.92 11.36 14.08
C SER A 32 2.26 10.86 13.55
N GLY A 33 3.33 11.62 13.79
CA GLY A 33 4.69 11.21 13.48
C GLY A 33 5.05 9.87 14.13
N CYS A 34 6.00 9.15 13.51
CA CYS A 34 6.63 7.95 14.07
C CYS A 34 5.72 6.73 14.28
N THR A 35 4.48 6.75 13.78
CA THR A 35 3.52 5.63 13.88
C THR A 35 3.72 4.52 12.83
N GLY A 36 4.65 4.70 11.88
CA GLY A 36 4.94 3.70 10.84
C GLY A 36 3.96 3.67 9.67
N ARG A 37 3.19 4.75 9.44
CA ARG A 37 2.25 4.87 8.31
C ARG A 37 2.90 4.59 6.96
N SER A 38 4.03 5.23 6.70
CA SER A 38 4.78 5.01 5.46
C SER A 38 5.27 3.57 5.33
N ALA A 39 5.69 2.94 6.44
CA ALA A 39 6.12 1.55 6.43
C ALA A 39 4.98 0.58 6.10
N LEU A 40 3.76 0.86 6.58
CA LEU A 40 2.56 0.09 6.23
C LEU A 40 2.17 0.30 4.76
N THR A 41 2.20 1.53 4.27
CA THR A 41 1.91 1.85 2.86
C THR A 41 2.89 1.14 1.93
N VAL A 42 4.19 1.18 2.23
CA VAL A 42 5.24 0.52 1.45
C VAL A 42 5.09 -1.00 1.49
N GLN A 43 4.82 -1.58 2.67
CA GLN A 43 4.57 -3.02 2.80
C GLN A 43 3.37 -3.45 1.95
N PHE A 44 2.31 -2.64 1.93
CA PHE A 44 1.10 -2.91 1.17
C PHE A 44 1.34 -2.84 -0.35
N VAL A 45 2.08 -1.83 -0.82
CA VAL A 45 2.32 -1.60 -2.25
C VAL A 45 3.42 -2.50 -2.81
N MET A 46 4.52 -2.69 -2.07
CA MET A 46 5.72 -3.42 -2.54
C MET A 46 5.76 -4.88 -2.09
N GLY A 47 4.89 -5.28 -1.15
CA GLY A 47 4.87 -6.64 -0.58
C GLY A 47 6.09 -6.97 0.30
N SER A 48 6.98 -6.00 0.57
CA SER A 48 8.20 -6.18 1.35
C SER A 48 8.48 -4.99 2.26
N PHE A 49 9.08 -5.27 3.41
CA PHE A 49 9.36 -4.26 4.43
C PHE A 49 10.75 -3.69 4.19
N ILE A 50 10.83 -2.39 3.93
CA ILE A 50 12.11 -1.70 3.77
C ILE A 50 12.47 -1.02 5.09
N GLN A 51 13.62 -1.42 5.65
CA GLN A 51 14.07 -0.97 6.97
C GLN A 51 14.53 0.49 7.01
N LYS A 52 14.98 1.02 5.87
CA LYS A 52 15.31 2.44 5.68
C LYS A 52 14.37 3.02 4.64
N TYR A 53 13.43 3.80 5.11
CA TYR A 53 12.54 4.55 4.25
C TYR A 53 12.87 6.04 4.43
N ASP A 54 13.09 6.74 3.34
CA ASP A 54 13.40 8.16 3.37
C ASP A 54 12.16 8.92 3.86
N PRO A 55 12.27 9.80 4.87
CA PRO A 55 11.11 10.50 5.41
C PRO A 55 10.38 11.27 4.31
N THR A 56 9.13 10.87 4.08
CA THR A 56 8.30 11.30 2.95
C THR A 56 8.11 12.82 2.96
N ILE A 57 8.19 13.45 1.79
CA ILE A 57 7.68 14.82 1.59
C ILE A 57 6.19 14.78 1.16
N GLY A 58 5.67 13.57 0.91
CA GLY A 58 4.31 13.25 0.51
C GLY A 58 4.38 12.36 -0.74
N ASP A 59 4.08 11.08 -0.60
CA ASP A 59 4.20 10.10 -1.68
C ASP A 59 2.82 9.68 -2.19
N PHE A 60 2.70 9.59 -3.51
CA PHE A 60 1.54 9.03 -4.18
C PHE A 60 1.89 7.64 -4.70
N TYR A 61 1.17 6.63 -4.21
CA TYR A 61 1.25 5.26 -4.69
C TYR A 61 0.01 4.92 -5.48
N ARG A 62 0.18 4.12 -6.53
CA ARG A 62 -0.92 3.59 -7.32
C ARG A 62 -0.69 2.11 -7.55
N MET A 63 -1.71 1.31 -7.30
CA MET A 63 -1.66 -0.14 -7.49
C MET A 63 -3.00 -0.66 -8.01
N ASP A 64 -2.95 -1.62 -8.93
CA ASP A 64 -4.11 -2.39 -9.34
C ASP A 64 -4.30 -3.53 -8.34
N THR A 65 -5.48 -3.60 -7.72
CA THR A 65 -5.80 -4.59 -6.68
C THR A 65 -7.26 -5.02 -6.75
N GLU A 66 -7.61 -6.08 -6.04
CA GLU A 66 -8.97 -6.58 -5.91
C GLU A 66 -9.57 -6.03 -4.61
N VAL A 67 -10.66 -5.27 -4.71
CA VAL A 67 -11.43 -4.75 -3.57
C VAL A 67 -12.81 -5.35 -3.65
N ASP A 68 -13.27 -6.02 -2.59
CA ASP A 68 -14.58 -6.70 -2.55
C ASP A 68 -14.84 -7.60 -3.76
N SER A 69 -13.85 -8.41 -4.13
CA SER A 69 -13.86 -9.30 -5.31
C SER A 69 -13.98 -8.61 -6.68
N SER A 70 -13.74 -7.30 -6.75
CA SER A 70 -13.82 -6.51 -7.97
C SER A 70 -12.49 -5.80 -8.29
N PRO A 71 -12.04 -5.80 -9.56
CA PRO A 71 -10.81 -5.14 -9.96
C PRO A 71 -10.93 -3.62 -9.79
N SER A 72 -9.99 -3.05 -9.04
CA SER A 72 -10.00 -1.65 -8.65
C SER A 72 -8.59 -1.07 -8.70
N VAL A 73 -8.49 0.20 -9.06
CA VAL A 73 -7.26 0.98 -9.01
C VAL A 73 -7.24 1.75 -7.70
N LEU A 74 -6.28 1.44 -6.83
CA LEU A 74 -6.11 2.13 -5.56
C LEU A 74 -5.04 3.22 -5.70
N GLU A 75 -5.40 4.46 -5.37
CA GLU A 75 -4.51 5.61 -5.29
C GLU A 75 -4.32 5.98 -3.82
N ILE A 76 -3.12 5.76 -3.29
CA ILE A 76 -2.79 6.00 -1.89
C ILE A 76 -1.92 7.25 -1.80
N LEU A 77 -2.39 8.23 -1.03
CA LEU A 77 -1.61 9.39 -0.64
C LEU A 77 -1.05 9.16 0.77
N ASP A 78 0.25 8.91 0.87
CA ASP A 78 0.96 8.85 2.14
C ASP A 78 1.39 10.27 2.53
N THR A 79 0.87 10.74 3.67
CA THR A 79 1.19 12.08 4.18
C THR A 79 2.24 11.97 5.28
N ALA A 80 3.30 12.75 5.17
CA ALA A 80 4.19 12.98 6.31
C ALA A 80 3.35 13.54 7.47
N GLY A 81 3.60 13.07 8.69
CA GLY A 81 2.92 13.59 9.89
C GLY A 81 3.01 15.10 9.93
N THR A 82 1.92 15.76 10.35
CA THR A 82 1.83 17.23 10.42
C THR A 82 2.78 17.83 11.47
N ASP A 83 3.61 17.01 12.11
CA ASP A 83 4.60 17.28 13.14
C ASP A 83 6.04 17.14 12.60
N ARG A 84 6.37 18.02 11.64
CA ARG A 84 7.64 18.76 11.63
C ARG A 84 8.91 17.94 11.92
N LYS A 85 9.37 17.04 11.05
CA LYS A 85 10.74 16.45 11.10
C LYS A 85 11.26 16.24 12.54
N GLN A 86 10.42 15.81 13.47
CA GLN A 86 10.85 15.59 14.83
C GLN A 86 11.36 14.16 14.80
N PRO A 87 12.66 13.93 15.06
CA PRO A 87 13.11 12.57 15.28
C PRO A 87 12.20 11.97 16.35
N CYS A 88 11.71 10.74 16.14
CA CYS A 88 11.13 10.00 17.25
C CYS A 88 12.14 10.10 18.40
N GLY A 89 11.68 10.52 19.58
CA GLY A 89 12.55 10.79 20.71
C GLY A 89 13.55 9.65 20.94
N MET A 90 14.81 10.04 21.13
CA MET A 90 15.78 9.27 21.90
C MET A 90 15.25 9.01 23.30
#